data_AF-A0A1G9NM19-F1
#
_entry.id   AF-A0A1G9NM19-F1
#
_cell.length_a   1.000
_cell.length_b   1.000
_cell.length_c   1.000
_cell.angle_alpha   90.00
_cell.angle_beta   90.00
_cell.angle_gamma   90.00
#
_symmetry.space_group_name_H-M   'P 1'
#
loop_
_entity.id
_entity.type
_entity.pdbx_description
1 polymer ?
#
loop_
_entity_poly.entity_id
_entity_poly.type
_entity_poly.pdbx_seq_one_letter_code
_entity_poly.pdbx_strand_id
1 'polypeptide(L)'
;METFFARKGEKMKQLQQDADSFQKEMGWEIRKESYEASREDLLNNYMLLTTEVAEVAEEFRKAFNLTNKAIQEGKAEQEAFDRAKAHVKEDVGKELADCVAYITKMANYFEIDLEDSFYKKMEEVKHRKNKDGRKS
;
A
#
# COMPACT_ATOMS: atom_id res chain seq x y z
N MET A 1 -4.50 30.27 -8.46
CA MET A 1 -4.40 28.85 -8.81
C MET A 1 -3.92 28.14 -7.55
N GLU A 2 -4.85 27.84 -6.64
CA GLU A 2 -4.52 27.10 -5.41
C GLU A 2 -4.09 25.68 -5.80
N THR A 3 -2.87 25.32 -5.43
CA THR A 3 -2.31 24.00 -5.70
C THR A 3 -3.10 22.95 -4.90
N PHE A 4 -3.45 21.85 -5.55
CA PHE A 4 -4.07 20.65 -4.96
C PHE A 4 -3.36 20.13 -3.69
N PHE A 5 -2.13 20.60 -3.46
CA PHE A 5 -1.22 20.19 -2.40
C PHE A 5 -1.08 21.20 -1.25
N ALA A 6 -1.81 22.32 -1.24
CA ALA A 6 -1.59 23.40 -0.26
C ALA A 6 -1.97 23.06 1.20
N ARG A 7 -2.63 21.93 1.48
CA ARG A 7 -2.92 21.49 2.86
C ARG A 7 -2.92 19.96 2.98
N LYS A 8 -2.13 19.45 3.96
CA LYS A 8 -2.04 18.07 4.52
C LYS A 8 -0.83 17.22 4.09
N GLY A 9 0.39 17.71 4.33
CA GLY A 9 1.64 16.94 4.17
C GLY A 9 2.32 16.64 5.52
N GLU A 10 1.62 16.01 6.46
CA GLU A 10 2.25 15.50 7.69
C GLU A 10 1.74 14.11 8.10
N LYS A 11 0.68 13.60 7.46
CA LYS A 11 0.03 12.36 7.92
C LYS A 11 0.80 11.12 7.52
N MET A 12 1.35 11.08 6.30
CA MET A 12 2.16 9.95 5.87
C MET A 12 3.51 9.96 6.59
N LYS A 13 4.05 11.16 6.81
CA LYS A 13 5.27 11.33 7.60
C LYS A 13 5.10 10.85 9.04
N GLN A 14 4.00 11.21 9.70
CA GLN A 14 3.68 10.71 11.03
C GLN A 14 3.51 9.19 11.03
N LEU A 15 2.74 8.62 10.08
CA LEU A 15 2.56 7.18 9.96
C LEU A 15 3.90 6.45 9.79
N GLN A 16 4.79 6.97 8.94
CA GLN A 16 6.12 6.41 8.70
C GLN A 16 6.97 6.44 10.00
N GLN A 17 6.88 7.51 10.78
CA GLN A 17 7.58 7.64 12.07
C GLN A 17 7.00 6.72 13.15
N ASP A 18 5.68 6.57 13.20
CA ASP A 18 5.00 5.66 14.12
C ASP A 18 5.39 4.20 13.81
N ALA A 19 5.40 3.85 12.53
CA ALA A 19 5.84 2.53 12.07
C ALA A 19 7.32 2.26 12.40
N ASP A 20 8.20 3.25 12.19
CA ASP A 20 9.62 3.16 12.56
C ASP A 20 9.81 2.89 14.06
N SER A 21 9.09 3.65 14.89
CA SER A 21 9.13 3.54 16.35
C SER A 21 8.67 2.17 16.83
N PHE A 22 7.56 1.68 16.26
CA PHE A 22 7.04 0.35 16.55
C PHE A 22 8.02 -0.76 16.13
N GLN A 23 8.61 -0.67 14.94
CA GLN A 23 9.59 -1.67 14.47
C GLN A 23 10.84 -1.72 15.34
N LYS A 24 11.31 -0.56 15.82
CA LYS A 24 12.40 -0.46 16.80
C LYS A 24 12.06 -1.11 18.13
N GLU A 25 10.87 -0.83 18.66
CA GLU A 25 10.38 -1.44 19.90
C GLU A 25 10.33 -2.98 19.80
N MET A 26 9.94 -3.49 18.64
CA MET A 26 9.85 -4.93 18.38
C MET A 26 11.20 -5.57 18.02
N GLY A 27 12.27 -4.79 17.84
CA GLY A 27 13.57 -5.30 17.38
C GLY A 27 13.52 -5.86 15.95
N TRP A 28 12.64 -5.32 15.11
CA TRP A 28 12.42 -5.78 13.74
C TRP A 28 13.19 -4.98 12.70
N GLU A 29 14.11 -4.11 13.10
CA GLU A 29 14.89 -3.28 12.18
C GLU A 29 15.67 -4.12 11.15
N ILE A 30 15.89 -3.55 9.97
CA ILE A 30 16.84 -4.13 9.01
C ILE A 30 18.25 -3.94 9.57
N ARG A 31 18.97 -5.04 9.73
CA ARG A 31 20.33 -5.07 10.26
C ARG A 31 21.30 -4.24 9.43
N LYS A 32 22.23 -3.56 10.11
CA LYS A 32 23.19 -2.63 9.49
C LYS A 32 24.66 -2.98 9.79
N GLU A 33 24.91 -4.13 10.40
CA GLU A 33 26.26 -4.49 10.88
C GLU A 33 27.20 -4.93 9.75
N SER A 34 26.64 -5.44 8.64
CA SER A 34 27.39 -5.79 7.44
C SER A 34 26.52 -5.74 6.18
N TYR A 35 27.16 -5.65 5.01
CA TYR A 35 26.47 -5.75 3.73
C TYR A 35 25.67 -7.06 3.61
N GLU A 36 26.24 -8.19 4.03
CA GLU A 36 25.58 -9.49 3.98
C GLU A 36 24.30 -9.52 4.83
N ALA A 37 24.36 -8.98 6.06
CA ALA A 37 23.21 -8.92 6.95
C ALA A 37 22.10 -8.03 6.37
N SER A 38 22.45 -6.84 5.91
CA SER A 38 21.48 -5.93 5.28
C SER A 38 20.88 -6.53 4.01
N ARG A 39 21.68 -7.22 3.18
CA ARG A 39 21.21 -7.86 1.95
C ARG A 39 20.20 -8.97 2.25
N GLU A 40 20.50 -9.83 3.23
CA GLU A 40 19.60 -10.89 3.67
C GLU A 40 18.26 -10.31 4.15
N ASP A 41 18.30 -9.33 5.04
CA ASP A 41 17.10 -8.71 5.60
C ASP A 41 16.28 -7.97 4.55
N LEU A 42 16.92 -7.24 3.62
CA LEU A 42 16.23 -6.56 2.53
C LEU A 42 15.49 -7.56 1.63
N LEU A 43 16.13 -8.67 1.26
CA LEU A 43 15.49 -9.71 0.45
C LEU A 43 14.35 -10.39 1.21
N ASN A 44 14.52 -10.65 2.50
CA ASN A 44 13.46 -11.24 3.34
C ASN A 44 12.26 -10.28 3.46
N ASN A 45 12.48 -9.00 3.74
CA ASN A 45 11.39 -8.02 3.82
C ASN A 45 10.70 -7.81 2.47
N TYR A 46 11.44 -7.89 1.35
CA TYR A 46 10.84 -7.89 0.02
C TYR A 46 9.95 -9.13 -0.21
N MET A 47 10.41 -10.32 0.16
CA MET A 47 9.58 -11.53 0.06
C MET A 47 8.33 -11.43 0.92
N LEU A 48 8.44 -10.92 2.16
CA LEU A 48 7.29 -10.71 3.03
C LEU A 48 6.29 -9.74 2.40
N LEU A 49 6.75 -8.58 1.89
CA LEU A 49 5.87 -7.67 1.15
C LEU A 49 5.15 -8.36 -0.01
N THR A 50 5.82 -9.24 -0.76
CA THR A 50 5.15 -9.95 -1.85
C THR A 50 4.09 -10.94 -1.37
N THR A 51 4.23 -11.49 -0.17
CA THR A 51 3.21 -12.31 0.49
C THR A 51 1.99 -11.47 0.85
N GLU A 52 2.17 -10.32 1.51
CA GLU A 52 1.06 -9.44 1.89
C GLU A 52 0.27 -8.97 0.64
N VAL A 53 0.98 -8.69 -0.46
CA VAL A 53 0.34 -8.35 -1.75
C VAL A 53 -0.48 -9.51 -2.31
N ALA A 54 -0.04 -10.75 -2.11
CA ALA A 54 -0.80 -11.93 -2.51
C ALA A 54 -2.04 -12.13 -1.62
N GLU A 55 -1.96 -11.81 -0.33
CA GLU A 55 -3.10 -11.84 0.60
C GLU A 55 -4.16 -10.79 0.24
N VAL A 56 -3.76 -9.58 -0.18
CA VAL A 56 -4.69 -8.60 -0.78
C VAL A 56 -5.42 -9.21 -1.99
N ALA A 57 -4.70 -9.91 -2.87
CA ALA A 57 -5.29 -10.55 -4.04
C ALA A 57 -6.25 -11.70 -3.66
N GLU A 58 -5.96 -12.43 -2.58
CA GLU A 58 -6.85 -13.45 -2.03
C GLU A 58 -8.17 -12.84 -1.52
N GLU A 59 -8.12 -11.72 -0.80
CA GLU A 59 -9.33 -11.05 -0.32
C GLU A 59 -10.17 -10.47 -1.47
N PHE A 60 -9.54 -10.01 -2.55
CA PHE A 60 -10.27 -9.65 -3.77
C PHE A 60 -10.94 -10.86 -4.41
N ARG A 61 -10.23 -11.99 -4.54
CA ARG A 61 -10.77 -13.24 -5.07
C ARG A 61 -11.99 -13.70 -4.26
N LYS A 62 -11.93 -13.59 -2.93
CA LYS A 62 -13.04 -13.89 -2.02
C LYS A 62 -14.24 -12.98 -2.28
N ALA A 63 -14.04 -11.67 -2.42
CA ALA A 63 -15.11 -10.74 -2.75
C ALA A 63 -15.79 -11.08 -4.09
N PHE A 64 -15.02 -11.42 -5.13
CA PHE A 64 -15.57 -11.80 -6.43
C PHE A 64 -16.35 -13.12 -6.37
N ASN A 65 -15.84 -14.12 -5.66
CA ASN A 65 -16.53 -15.39 -5.47
C ASN A 65 -17.88 -15.20 -4.74
N LEU A 66 -17.90 -14.38 -3.69
CA LEU A 66 -19.13 -14.04 -2.96
C LEU A 66 -20.14 -13.33 -3.86
N THR A 67 -19.66 -12.38 -4.67
CA THR A 67 -20.48 -11.64 -5.64
C THR A 67 -21.10 -12.57 -6.66
N ASN A 68 -20.28 -13.42 -7.31
CA ASN A 68 -20.74 -14.36 -8.32
C ASN A 68 -21.75 -15.36 -7.77
N LYS A 69 -21.54 -15.86 -6.55
CA LYS A 69 -22.48 -16.75 -5.88
C LYS A 69 -23.84 -16.07 -5.65
N ALA A 70 -23.85 -14.84 -5.14
CA ALA A 70 -25.08 -14.10 -4.91
C ALA A 70 -25.83 -13.78 -6.22
N ILE A 71 -25.11 -13.49 -7.31
CA ILE A 71 -25.71 -13.30 -8.64
C ILE A 71 -26.37 -14.60 -9.13
N GLN A 72 -25.71 -15.75 -8.96
CA GLN A 72 -26.28 -17.06 -9.29
C GLN A 72 -27.54 -17.38 -8.46
N GLU A 73 -27.63 -16.85 -7.25
CA GLU A 73 -28.81 -16.93 -6.38
C GLU A 73 -29.90 -15.88 -6.72
N GLY A 74 -29.73 -15.11 -7.80
CA GLY A 74 -30.72 -14.16 -8.32
C GLY A 74 -30.63 -12.75 -7.73
N LYS A 75 -29.54 -12.40 -7.04
CA LYS A 75 -29.30 -11.02 -6.57
C LYS A 75 -28.86 -10.10 -7.70
N ALA A 76 -29.24 -8.83 -7.62
CA ALA A 76 -28.72 -7.81 -8.51
C ALA A 76 -27.20 -7.65 -8.32
N GLU A 77 -26.47 -7.51 -9.43
CA GLU A 77 -25.00 -7.47 -9.44
C GLU A 77 -24.40 -6.44 -8.47
N GLN A 78 -24.88 -5.20 -8.53
CA GLN A 78 -24.36 -4.12 -7.67
C GLN A 78 -24.64 -4.39 -6.19
N GLU A 79 -25.83 -4.91 -5.85
CA GLU A 79 -26.19 -5.28 -4.48
C GLU A 79 -25.29 -6.43 -3.97
N ALA A 80 -25.05 -7.43 -4.80
CA ALA A 80 -24.17 -8.55 -4.50
C ALA A 80 -22.73 -8.07 -4.23
N PHE A 81 -22.22 -7.18 -5.09
CA PHE A 81 -20.86 -6.66 -4.95
C PHE A 81 -20.70 -5.74 -3.73
N ASP A 82 -21.68 -4.89 -3.43
CA ASP A 82 -21.63 -4.04 -2.24
C ASP A 82 -21.61 -4.85 -0.93
N ARG A 83 -22.36 -5.95 -0.88
CA ARG A 83 -22.32 -6.90 0.24
C ARG A 83 -20.98 -7.62 0.35
N ALA A 84 -20.43 -8.08 -0.77
CA ALA A 84 -19.13 -8.75 -0.78
C ALA A 84 -18.00 -7.80 -0.34
N LYS A 85 -17.98 -6.54 -0.82
CA LYS A 85 -17.05 -5.52 -0.36
C LYS A 85 -17.16 -5.29 1.15
N ALA A 86 -18.37 -5.16 1.68
CA ALA A 86 -18.58 -4.98 3.11
C ALA A 86 -18.04 -6.16 3.92
N HIS A 87 -18.14 -7.38 3.38
CA HIS A 87 -17.66 -8.60 4.02
C HIS A 87 -16.13 -8.68 4.10
N VAL A 88 -15.40 -8.29 3.04
CA VAL A 88 -13.92 -8.37 3.01
C VAL A 88 -13.21 -7.10 3.47
N LYS A 89 -13.96 -6.01 3.74
CA LYS A 89 -13.39 -4.67 3.96
C LYS A 89 -12.32 -4.63 5.05
N GLU A 90 -12.56 -5.33 6.16
CA GLU A 90 -11.64 -5.34 7.29
C GLU A 90 -10.35 -6.09 6.94
N ASP A 91 -10.49 -7.28 6.35
CA ASP A 91 -9.36 -8.13 5.98
C ASP A 91 -8.50 -7.44 4.92
N VAL A 92 -9.10 -6.90 3.84
CA VAL A 92 -8.36 -6.06 2.86
C VAL A 92 -7.62 -4.92 3.53
N GLY A 93 -8.21 -4.30 4.57
CA GLY A 93 -7.56 -3.23 5.32
C GLY A 93 -6.32 -3.67 6.09
N LYS A 94 -6.31 -4.89 6.64
CA LYS A 94 -5.16 -5.48 7.34
C LYS A 94 -4.03 -5.76 6.35
N GLU A 95 -4.31 -6.50 5.27
CA GLU A 95 -3.28 -6.85 4.28
C GLU A 95 -2.65 -5.61 3.61
N LEU A 96 -3.45 -4.56 3.37
CA LEU A 96 -2.93 -3.28 2.89
C LEU A 96 -2.07 -2.56 3.93
N ALA A 97 -2.42 -2.65 5.22
CA ALA A 97 -1.60 -2.08 6.29
C ALA A 97 -0.28 -2.84 6.45
N ASP A 98 -0.27 -4.17 6.29
CA ASP A 98 0.94 -4.98 6.31
C ASP A 98 1.86 -4.66 5.12
N CYS A 99 1.29 -4.44 3.92
CA CYS A 99 2.04 -3.88 2.79
C CYS A 99 2.70 -2.54 3.16
N VAL A 100 1.98 -1.63 3.81
CA VAL A 100 2.51 -0.33 4.25
C VAL A 100 3.62 -0.50 5.28
N ALA A 101 3.51 -1.46 6.20
CA ALA A 101 4.53 -1.74 7.21
C ALA A 101 5.87 -2.14 6.55
N TYR A 102 5.87 -3.04 5.57
CA TYR A 102 7.11 -3.41 4.87
C TYR A 102 7.65 -2.32 3.94
N ILE A 103 6.76 -1.55 3.27
CA ILE A 103 7.18 -0.41 2.46
C ILE A 103 7.86 0.66 3.31
N THR A 104 7.26 1.02 4.45
CA THR A 104 7.82 2.01 5.39
C THR A 104 9.11 1.52 5.99
N LYS A 105 9.21 0.24 6.36
CA LYS A 105 10.45 -0.39 6.85
C LYS A 105 11.61 -0.24 5.88
N MET A 106 11.41 -0.59 4.61
CA MET A 106 12.42 -0.43 3.58
C MET A 106 12.75 1.05 3.34
N ALA A 107 11.73 1.93 3.30
CA ALA A 107 11.94 3.36 3.13
C ALA A 107 12.78 3.97 4.27
N ASN A 108 12.51 3.57 5.52
CA ASN A 108 13.26 4.01 6.69
C ASN A 108 14.72 3.54 6.63
N TYR A 109 14.96 2.30 6.20
CA TYR A 109 16.32 1.80 6.00
C TYR A 109 17.11 2.63 4.98
N PHE A 110 16.47 3.05 3.89
CA PHE A 110 17.08 3.91 2.85
C PHE A 110 16.99 5.42 3.13
N GLU A 111 16.48 5.81 4.31
CA GLU A 111 16.30 7.21 4.71
C GLU A 111 15.42 8.01 3.71
N ILE A 112 14.41 7.35 3.13
CA ILE A 112 13.49 7.94 2.15
C ILE A 112 12.32 8.61 2.86
N ASP A 113 12.07 9.90 2.58
CA ASP A 113 10.81 10.56 2.90
C ASP A 113 9.73 10.11 1.90
N LEU A 114 8.84 9.20 2.35
CA LEU A 114 7.81 8.61 1.47
C LEU A 114 6.77 9.63 1.02
N GLU A 115 6.48 10.62 1.86
CA GLU A 115 5.47 11.63 1.56
C GLU A 115 5.96 12.57 0.44
N ASP A 116 7.19 13.08 0.57
CA ASP A 116 7.84 13.86 -0.49
C ASP A 116 8.00 13.05 -1.78
N SER A 117 8.44 11.80 -1.67
CA SER A 117 8.58 10.88 -2.82
C SER A 117 7.24 10.65 -3.54
N PHE A 118 6.16 10.45 -2.78
CA PHE A 118 4.81 10.29 -3.33
C PHE A 118 4.37 11.55 -4.09
N TYR A 119 4.51 12.72 -3.50
CA TYR A 119 4.05 13.97 -4.12
C TYR A 119 4.87 14.33 -5.37
N LYS A 120 6.20 14.15 -5.34
CA LYS A 120 7.05 14.27 -6.53
C LYS A 120 6.55 13.35 -7.65
N LYS A 121 6.22 12.09 -7.31
CA LYS A 121 5.73 11.13 -8.29
C LYS A 121 4.38 11.52 -8.89
N MET A 122 3.47 12.05 -8.07
CA MET A 122 2.14 12.47 -8.55
C MET A 122 2.21 13.68 -9.47
N GLU A 123 3.10 14.64 -9.22
CA GLU A 123 3.34 15.75 -10.14
C GLU A 123 3.93 15.26 -11.48
N GLU A 124 4.88 14.31 -11.47
CA GLU A 124 5.37 13.68 -12.71
C GLU A 124 4.23 13.02 -13.52
N VAL A 125 3.31 12.31 -12.86
CA VAL A 125 2.15 11.66 -13.50
C VAL A 125 1.22 12.70 -14.13
N LYS A 126 0.94 13.79 -13.42
CA LYS A 126 0.11 14.90 -13.91
C LYS A 126 0.72 15.57 -15.14
N HIS A 127 2.04 15.81 -15.13
CA HIS A 127 2.74 16.38 -16.28
C HIS A 127 2.79 15.46 -17.49
N ARG A 128 2.88 14.13 -17.28
CA ARG A 128 2.80 13.14 -18.38
C ARG A 128 1.43 13.16 -19.07
N LYS A 129 0.32 13.13 -18.31
CA LYS A 129 -1.04 13.22 -18.88
C LYS A 129 -1.24 14.49 -19.73
N ASN A 130 -0.66 15.61 -19.31
CA ASN A 130 -0.76 16.88 -20.04
C ASN A 130 0.08 16.89 -21.34
N LYS A 131 1.12 16.05 -21.47
CA LYS A 131 1.90 15.89 -22.69
C LYS A 131 1.21 15.02 -23.73
N ASP A 132 0.49 13.99 -23.29
CA ASP A 132 -0.23 13.05 -24.17
C ASP A 132 -1.61 13.58 -24.62
N GLY A 133 -2.09 14.67 -24.01
CA GLY A 133 -3.35 15.35 -24.35
C GLY A 133 -3.37 16.15 -25.66
N ARG A 134 -2.43 15.93 -26.58
CA ARG A 134 -2.50 16.43 -27.97
C ARG A 134 -2.41 15.26 -28.94
N LYS A 135 -3.56 14.62 -29.17
CA LYS A 135 -4.01 13.95 -30.40
C LYS A 135 -5.42 13.39 -30.14
N SER A 136 -6.41 14.27 -30.13
CA SER A 136 -7.79 13.93 -30.51
C SER A 136 -8.15 14.80 -31.69
#